data_AF-A0A519KIP0-F1
#
_entry.id   AF-A0A519KIP0-F1
#
_cell.length_a   1.000
_cell.length_b   1.000
_cell.length_c   1.000
_cell.angle_alpha   90.00
_cell.angle_beta   90.00
_cell.angle_gamma   90.00
#
_symmetry.space_group_name_H-M   'P 1'
#
loop_
_entity.id
_entity.type
_entity.pdbx_description
1 polymer ?
#
loop_
_entity_poly.entity_id
_entity_poly.type
_entity_poly.pdbx_seq_one_letter_code
_entity_poly.pdbx_strand_id
1 'polypeptide(L)'
;LFLLGADEVDPTGSDAFRVYLGSHGDRGAHGADVILPGAAYTEKPGLYVNTEGRVQMAERAVFPKGQAKEDWAIVRALSGLVGQTLPYDTLSQLRDKLMADHPTFGRIDYLAAPAAFDPSRLGDKGDLGDGVFASTVRDPYLSNPIARASATMAELSALRVQPAALAAE
;
A
#
# COMPACT_ATOMS: atom_id res chain seq x y z
N LEU A 1 -8.68 0.59 -15.12
CA LEU A 1 -8.30 0.90 -13.73
C LEU A 1 -7.35 -0.19 -13.23
N PHE A 2 -6.13 0.17 -12.83
CA PHE A 2 -5.16 -0.78 -12.26
C PHE A 2 -5.05 -0.55 -10.75
N LEU A 3 -5.42 -1.55 -9.96
CA LEU A 3 -5.44 -1.52 -8.50
C LEU A 3 -4.26 -2.32 -7.96
N LEU A 4 -3.23 -1.63 -7.47
CA LEU A 4 -2.05 -2.25 -6.87
C LEU A 4 -2.24 -2.38 -5.36
N GLY A 5 -2.77 -3.52 -4.90
CA GLY A 5 -3.07 -3.81 -3.50
C GLY A 5 -4.05 -2.83 -2.86
N ALA A 6 -4.92 -2.23 -3.68
CA ALA A 6 -5.80 -1.14 -3.29
C ALA A 6 -7.20 -1.67 -2.96
N ASP A 7 -7.48 -1.85 -1.68
CA ASP A 7 -8.78 -2.35 -1.17
C ASP A 7 -9.60 -1.29 -0.42
N GLU A 8 -9.04 -0.10 -0.20
CA GLU A 8 -9.77 1.04 0.42
C GLU A 8 -10.44 1.96 -0.61
N VAL A 9 -10.34 1.60 -1.89
CA VAL A 9 -10.95 2.35 -2.99
C VAL A 9 -12.31 1.72 -3.31
N ASP A 10 -13.32 2.55 -3.56
CA ASP A 10 -14.59 2.11 -4.12
C ASP A 10 -14.54 2.19 -5.66
N PRO A 11 -14.38 1.07 -6.38
CA PRO A 11 -14.30 1.08 -7.83
C PRO A 11 -15.68 1.12 -8.51
N THR A 12 -16.78 1.05 -7.76
CA THR A 12 -18.13 0.84 -8.32
C THR A 12 -18.62 1.98 -9.21
N GLY A 13 -18.13 3.20 -8.99
CA GLY A 13 -18.45 4.36 -9.83
C GLY A 13 -17.73 4.41 -11.19
N SER A 14 -16.98 3.37 -11.58
CA SER A 14 -16.20 3.34 -12.82
C SER A 14 -16.52 2.13 -13.69
N ASP A 15 -16.85 2.34 -14.96
CA ASP A 15 -17.04 1.28 -15.96
C ASP A 15 -15.73 0.82 -16.63
N ALA A 16 -14.57 1.25 -16.12
CA ALA A 16 -13.28 0.88 -16.71
C ALA A 16 -12.99 -0.61 -16.50
N PHE A 17 -12.21 -1.22 -17.40
CA PHE A 17 -11.64 -2.56 -17.20
C PHE A 17 -10.72 -2.56 -15.97
N ARG A 18 -10.99 -3.41 -14.98
CA ARG A 18 -10.36 -3.44 -13.66
C ARG A 18 -9.36 -4.58 -13.56
N VAL A 19 -8.10 -4.24 -13.33
CA VAL A 19 -7.03 -5.19 -13.02
C VAL A 19 -6.64 -5.02 -11.58
N TYR A 20 -6.70 -6.08 -10.78
CA TYR A 20 -6.25 -6.07 -9.39
C TYR A 20 -4.97 -6.89 -9.25
N LEU A 21 -3.90 -6.26 -8.75
CA LEU A 21 -2.65 -6.91 -8.37
C LEU A 21 -2.52 -6.85 -6.85
N GLY A 22 -2.65 -7.99 -6.16
CA GLY A 22 -2.55 -8.02 -4.71
C GLY A 22 -2.35 -9.43 -4.16
N SER A 23 -2.07 -9.51 -2.86
CA SER A 23 -1.82 -10.79 -2.17
C SER A 23 -3.08 -11.39 -1.53
N HIS A 24 -4.08 -10.55 -1.23
CA HIS A 24 -5.35 -10.95 -0.63
C HIS A 24 -6.49 -10.46 -1.51
N GLY A 25 -7.58 -11.22 -1.55
CA GLY A 25 -8.81 -10.81 -2.20
C GLY A 25 -9.76 -10.19 -1.18
N ASP A 26 -9.93 -8.87 -1.25
CA ASP A 26 -10.95 -8.13 -0.50
C ASP A 26 -11.70 -7.20 -1.48
N ARG A 27 -12.13 -6.00 -1.06
CA ARG A 27 -12.96 -5.09 -1.86
C ARG A 27 -12.36 -4.76 -3.24
N GLY A 28 -11.05 -4.61 -3.36
CA GLY A 28 -10.38 -4.25 -4.62
C GLY A 28 -10.32 -5.42 -5.61
N ALA A 29 -10.23 -6.65 -5.11
CA ALA A 29 -10.32 -7.85 -5.93
C ALA A 29 -11.77 -8.19 -6.31
N HIS A 30 -12.73 -7.85 -5.43
CA HIS A 30 -14.14 -8.05 -5.68
C HIS A 30 -14.62 -7.16 -6.84
N GLY A 31 -14.99 -7.79 -7.96
CA GLY A 31 -15.42 -7.09 -9.16
C GLY A 31 -14.26 -6.58 -10.03
N ALA A 32 -13.05 -7.12 -9.85
CA ALA A 32 -11.98 -6.99 -10.84
C ALA A 32 -12.25 -7.95 -12.03
N ASP A 33 -11.96 -7.50 -13.24
CA ASP A 33 -12.07 -8.32 -14.46
C ASP A 33 -10.89 -9.31 -14.55
N VAL A 34 -9.71 -8.89 -14.06
CA VAL A 34 -8.51 -9.71 -13.99
C VAL A 34 -7.84 -9.55 -12.63
N ILE A 35 -7.42 -10.68 -12.05
CA ILE A 35 -6.65 -10.74 -10.81
C ILE A 35 -5.25 -11.27 -11.12
N LEU A 36 -4.24 -10.52 -10.70
CA LEU A 36 -2.82 -10.87 -10.79
C LEU A 36 -2.30 -11.14 -9.36
N PRO A 37 -1.98 -12.40 -9.00
CA PRO A 37 -1.58 -12.73 -7.64
C PRO A 37 -0.17 -12.20 -7.34
N GLY A 38 -0.11 -11.17 -6.48
CA GLY A 38 1.12 -10.57 -5.97
C GLY A 38 1.61 -11.25 -4.68
N ALA A 39 2.83 -10.93 -4.29
CA ALA A 39 3.45 -11.48 -3.08
C ALA A 39 3.15 -10.60 -1.85
N ALA A 40 2.91 -11.22 -0.69
CA ALA A 40 2.76 -10.49 0.58
C ALA A 40 4.08 -9.85 1.03
N TYR A 41 4.03 -8.97 2.04
CA TYR A 41 5.23 -8.26 2.52
C TYR A 41 6.33 -9.19 3.07
N THR A 42 5.95 -10.37 3.58
CA THR A 42 6.88 -11.41 4.06
C THR A 42 7.43 -12.30 2.94
N GLU A 43 6.88 -12.20 1.73
CA GLU A 43 7.14 -13.07 0.59
C GLU A 43 8.05 -12.44 -0.47
N LYS A 44 8.45 -11.18 -0.28
CA LYS A 44 9.28 -10.43 -1.22
C LYS A 44 10.24 -9.50 -0.49
N PRO A 45 11.45 -9.29 -1.03
CA PRO A 45 12.26 -8.16 -0.60
C PRO A 45 11.58 -6.84 -1.01
N GLY A 46 11.61 -5.84 -0.14
CA GLY A 46 10.92 -4.56 -0.38
C GLY A 46 11.64 -3.40 0.27
N LEU A 47 11.48 -2.20 -0.30
CA LEU A 47 11.85 -0.96 0.36
C LEU A 47 10.55 -0.28 0.82
N TYR A 48 10.47 0.02 2.12
CA TYR A 48 9.35 0.71 2.73
C TYR A 48 9.84 2.01 3.35
N VAL A 49 9.04 3.07 3.26
CA VAL A 49 9.34 4.35 3.89
C VAL A 49 8.31 4.59 4.98
N ASN A 50 8.77 4.82 6.21
CA ASN A 50 7.89 5.12 7.33
C ASN A 50 7.54 6.62 7.38
N THR A 51 6.73 7.03 8.36
CA THR A 51 6.22 8.41 8.47
C THR A 51 7.28 9.47 8.79
N GLU A 52 8.43 9.08 9.37
CA GLU A 52 9.58 9.96 9.58
C GLU A 52 10.49 10.06 8.35
N GLY A 53 10.19 9.34 7.26
CA GLY A 53 10.96 9.38 6.01
C GLY A 53 12.14 8.41 5.95
N ARG A 54 12.26 7.48 6.91
CA ARG A 54 13.32 6.46 6.92
C ARG A 54 13.00 5.35 5.94
N VAL A 55 13.95 5.03 5.06
CA VAL A 55 13.85 3.87 4.15
C VAL A 55 14.33 2.63 4.88
N GLN A 56 13.48 1.60 4.92
CA GLN A 56 13.74 0.31 5.55
C GLN A 56 13.71 -0.79 4.50
N MET A 57 14.59 -1.78 4.63
CA MET A 57 14.61 -2.94 3.74
C MET A 57 13.99 -4.13 4.44
N ALA A 58 12.93 -4.68 3.84
CA ALA A 58 12.40 -5.98 4.21
C ALA A 58 13.10 -7.08 3.40
N GLU A 59 13.36 -8.21 4.05
CA GLU A 59 13.84 -9.43 3.42
C GLU A 59 12.73 -10.45 3.29
N ARG A 60 12.85 -11.33 2.30
CA ARG A 60 11.89 -12.41 2.10
C ARG A 60 12.08 -13.48 3.17
N ALA A 61 11.04 -13.72 3.96
CA ALA A 61 11.01 -14.78 4.96
C ALA A 61 10.53 -16.13 4.39
N VAL A 62 9.54 -16.09 3.49
CA VAL A 62 8.95 -17.29 2.85
C VAL A 62 8.72 -17.03 1.36
N PHE A 63 8.51 -18.08 0.56
CA PHE A 63 8.23 -17.90 -0.87
C PHE A 63 6.76 -17.52 -1.12
N PRO A 64 6.46 -16.75 -2.19
CA PRO A 64 5.09 -16.48 -2.60
C PRO A 64 4.29 -17.77 -2.80
N LYS A 65 3.04 -17.78 -2.35
CA LYS A 65 2.19 -18.98 -2.41
C LYS A 65 1.72 -19.27 -3.85
N GLY A 66 1.72 -20.56 -4.20
CA GLY A 66 1.19 -21.04 -5.47
C GLY A 66 1.87 -20.40 -6.68
N GLN A 67 1.09 -19.72 -7.52
CA GLN A 67 1.59 -19.06 -8.73
C GLN A 67 1.94 -17.57 -8.52
N ALA A 68 1.78 -17.04 -7.31
CA ALA A 68 2.09 -15.64 -7.02
C ALA A 68 3.53 -15.28 -7.39
N LYS A 69 3.74 -13.99 -7.71
CA LYS A 69 5.05 -13.43 -8.12
C LYS A 69 5.27 -12.11 -7.39
N GLU A 70 6.54 -11.69 -7.34
CA GLU A 70 6.87 -10.36 -6.82
C GLU A 70 6.22 -9.28 -7.72
N ASP A 71 5.60 -8.27 -7.11
CA ASP A 71 4.75 -7.32 -7.82
C ASP A 71 5.49 -6.60 -8.95
N TRP A 72 6.77 -6.25 -8.73
CA TRP A 72 7.59 -5.58 -9.74
C TRP A 72 7.81 -6.46 -10.98
N ALA A 73 7.93 -7.78 -10.79
CA ALA A 73 8.13 -8.73 -11.87
C ALA A 73 6.85 -8.88 -12.70
N ILE A 74 5.67 -8.85 -12.06
CA ILE A 74 4.38 -8.83 -12.74
C ILE A 74 4.24 -7.56 -13.59
N VAL A 75 4.52 -6.40 -13.01
CA VAL A 75 4.47 -5.11 -13.73
C VAL A 75 5.47 -5.09 -14.88
N ARG A 76 6.69 -5.61 -14.67
CA ARG A 76 7.72 -5.73 -15.71
C ARG A 76 7.30 -6.67 -16.84
N ALA A 77 6.68 -7.81 -16.54
CA ALA A 77 6.15 -8.72 -17.56
C ALA A 77 5.02 -8.07 -18.36
N LEU A 78 4.07 -7.42 -17.67
CA LEU A 78 2.97 -6.70 -18.30
C LEU A 78 3.48 -5.59 -19.23
N SER A 79 4.52 -4.86 -18.83
CA SER A 79 5.12 -3.80 -19.63
C SER A 79 5.57 -4.29 -21.02
N GLY A 80 6.12 -5.51 -21.10
CA GLY A 80 6.51 -6.12 -22.38
C GLY A 80 5.32 -6.51 -23.25
N LEU A 81 4.24 -7.03 -22.63
CA LEU A 81 3.02 -7.42 -23.33
C LEU A 81 2.28 -6.23 -23.95
N VAL A 82 2.39 -5.04 -23.35
CA VAL A 82 1.77 -3.81 -23.86
C VAL A 82 2.71 -2.99 -24.75
N GLY A 83 3.89 -3.52 -25.08
CA GLY A 83 4.88 -2.85 -25.95
C GLY A 83 5.59 -1.65 -25.31
N GLN A 84 5.55 -1.52 -23.98
CA GLN A 84 6.18 -0.45 -23.19
C GLN A 84 7.19 -1.02 -22.19
N THR A 85 8.08 -1.87 -22.69
CA THR A 85 9.04 -2.64 -21.89
C THR A 85 9.86 -1.74 -20.96
N LEU A 86 9.76 -1.99 -19.65
CA LEU A 86 10.53 -1.26 -18.64
C LEU A 86 12.02 -1.68 -18.69
N PRO A 87 12.97 -0.75 -18.46
CA PRO A 87 14.39 -0.95 -18.76
C PRO A 87 15.17 -1.66 -17.64
N TYR A 88 14.61 -2.72 -17.07
CA TYR A 88 15.25 -3.53 -16.03
C TYR A 88 14.70 -4.95 -16.04
N ASP A 89 15.55 -5.95 -15.81
CA ASP A 89 15.17 -7.38 -15.78
C ASP A 89 15.41 -8.02 -14.42
N THR A 90 16.04 -7.29 -13.51
CA THR A 90 16.36 -7.75 -12.16
C THR A 90 15.94 -6.73 -11.11
N LEU A 91 15.70 -7.20 -9.88
CA LEU A 91 15.42 -6.32 -8.74
C LEU A 91 16.57 -5.34 -8.47
N SER A 92 17.83 -5.74 -8.69
CA SER A 92 18.99 -4.84 -8.54
C SER A 92 18.89 -3.68 -9.51
N GLN A 93 18.67 -3.94 -10.81
CA GLN A 93 18.53 -2.88 -11.81
C GLN A 93 17.35 -1.96 -11.53
N LEU A 94 16.22 -2.49 -11.04
CA LEU A 94 15.09 -1.68 -10.60
C LEU A 94 15.49 -0.77 -9.44
N ARG A 95 16.22 -1.28 -8.45
CA ARG A 95 16.72 -0.49 -7.33
C ARG A 95 17.74 0.55 -7.77
N ASP A 96 18.65 0.21 -8.67
CA ASP A 96 19.64 1.14 -9.22
C ASP A 96 18.94 2.30 -9.92
N LYS A 97 17.91 2.01 -10.73
CA LYS A 97 17.08 3.04 -11.35
C LYS A 97 16.35 3.90 -10.29
N LEU A 98 15.71 3.28 -9.31
CA LEU A 98 15.01 3.98 -8.23
C LEU A 98 15.96 4.91 -7.46
N MET A 99 17.17 4.46 -7.14
CA MET A 99 18.16 5.23 -6.40
C MET A 99 18.82 6.32 -7.25
N ALA A 100 18.95 6.11 -8.56
CA ALA A 100 19.39 7.15 -9.48
C ALA A 100 18.36 8.30 -9.55
N ASP A 101 17.08 7.96 -9.64
CA ASP A 101 15.99 8.95 -9.69
C ASP A 101 15.72 9.58 -8.31
N HIS A 102 15.88 8.80 -7.24
CA HIS A 102 15.60 9.17 -5.86
C HIS A 102 16.69 8.67 -4.88
N PRO A 103 17.79 9.43 -4.71
CA PRO A 103 18.95 9.01 -3.92
C PRO A 103 18.66 8.62 -2.46
N THR A 104 17.57 9.12 -1.87
CA THR A 104 17.13 8.77 -0.51
C THR A 104 16.90 7.26 -0.34
N PHE A 105 16.46 6.55 -1.38
CA PHE A 105 16.24 5.10 -1.32
C PHE A 105 17.54 4.29 -1.16
N GLY A 106 18.70 4.88 -1.43
CA GLY A 106 20.00 4.26 -1.17
C GLY A 106 20.50 4.40 0.27
N ARG A 107 19.79 5.17 1.11
CA ARG A 107 20.17 5.43 2.51
C ARG A 107 19.30 4.62 3.47
N ILE A 108 19.55 3.31 3.52
CA ILE A 108 18.80 2.38 4.39
C ILE A 108 19.04 2.73 5.87
N ASP A 109 17.95 2.72 6.64
CA ASP A 109 17.89 3.02 8.07
C ASP A 109 18.42 4.40 8.48
N TYR A 110 18.64 5.29 7.53
CA TYR A 110 19.08 6.66 7.77
C TYR A 110 17.88 7.61 7.92
N LEU A 111 17.91 8.45 8.96
CA LEU A 111 16.97 9.55 9.13
C LEU A 111 17.68 10.86 8.82
N ALA A 112 17.22 11.55 7.78
CA ALA A 112 17.71 12.88 7.45
C ALA A 112 17.31 13.87 8.55
N ALA A 113 18.15 14.90 8.75
CA ALA A 113 17.76 16.01 9.60
C ALA A 113 16.47 16.65 9.06
N PRO A 114 15.51 17.03 9.93
CA PRO A 114 14.27 17.64 9.48
C PRO A 114 14.59 18.94 8.74
N ALA A 115 14.01 19.10 7.55
CA ALA A 115 14.07 20.36 6.83
C ALA A 115 13.22 21.42 7.56
N ALA A 116 13.59 22.69 7.43
CA ALA A 116 12.71 23.78 7.84
C ALA A 116 11.39 23.67 7.08
N PHE A 117 10.29 23.58 7.83
CA PHE A 117 8.95 23.52 7.27
C PHE A 117 8.33 24.92 7.26
N ASP A 118 7.94 25.38 6.09
CA ASP A 118 7.22 26.64 5.91
C ASP A 118 5.74 26.32 5.57
N PRO A 119 4.81 26.49 6.52
CA PRO A 119 3.40 26.21 6.30
C PRO A 119 2.77 27.05 5.19
N SER A 120 3.33 28.22 4.87
CA SER A 120 2.80 29.09 3.81
C SER A 120 2.86 28.44 2.43
N ARG A 121 3.70 27.40 2.27
CA ARG A 121 3.82 26.62 1.03
C ARG A 121 2.71 25.58 0.83
N LEU A 122 1.88 25.32 1.84
CA LEU A 122 0.78 24.35 1.72
C LEU A 122 -0.39 24.87 0.87
N GLY A 123 -0.53 26.19 0.74
CA GLY A 123 -1.59 26.84 0.01
C GLY A 123 -2.29 27.93 0.82
N ASP A 124 -3.32 28.51 0.23
CA ASP A 124 -4.14 29.54 0.86
C ASP A 124 -5.18 28.94 1.81
N LYS A 125 -5.65 29.76 2.75
CA LYS A 125 -6.76 29.38 3.64
C LYS A 125 -8.03 29.14 2.81
N GLY A 126 -8.47 27.89 2.75
CA GLY A 126 -9.78 27.50 2.21
C GLY A 126 -10.91 27.64 3.23
N ASP A 127 -12.14 27.52 2.76
CA ASP A 127 -13.32 27.32 3.63
C ASP A 127 -13.29 25.90 4.21
N LEU A 128 -13.48 25.80 5.54
CA LEU A 128 -13.47 24.53 6.26
C LEU A 128 -14.83 23.82 6.20
N GLY A 129 -15.89 24.54 5.83
CA GLY A 129 -17.27 24.07 5.98
C GLY A 129 -17.61 23.70 7.43
N ASP A 130 -18.69 22.94 7.61
CA ASP A 130 -19.19 22.53 8.93
C ASP A 130 -18.72 21.13 9.36
N GLY A 131 -17.67 20.62 8.70
CA GLY A 131 -17.13 19.28 8.96
C GLY A 131 -16.44 19.19 10.32
N VAL A 132 -16.62 18.06 11.01
CA VAL A 132 -15.87 17.74 12.24
C VAL A 132 -14.69 16.81 11.91
N PHE A 133 -13.58 16.95 12.64
CA PHE A 133 -12.48 16.00 12.54
C PHE A 133 -12.94 14.61 13.01
N ALA A 134 -12.76 13.63 12.14
CA ALA A 134 -13.03 12.22 12.44
C ALA A 134 -11.82 11.37 12.02
N SER A 135 -11.56 10.31 12.78
CA SER A 135 -10.55 9.32 12.38
C SER A 135 -10.99 8.62 11.10
N THR A 136 -10.09 8.57 10.11
CA THR A 136 -10.29 7.74 8.91
C THR A 136 -10.17 6.25 9.23
N VAL A 137 -9.43 5.90 10.28
CA VAL A 137 -9.33 4.54 10.80
C VAL A 137 -10.49 4.29 11.77
N ARG A 138 -11.51 3.57 11.29
CA ARG A 138 -12.69 3.20 12.09
C ARG A 138 -12.38 2.02 13.02
N ASP A 139 -11.66 1.03 12.50
CA ASP A 139 -11.21 -0.14 13.23
C ASP A 139 -9.71 -0.39 12.99
N PRO A 140 -8.84 -0.23 14.01
CA PRO A 140 -7.42 -0.45 13.85
C PRO A 140 -7.07 -1.93 13.57
N TYR A 141 -7.92 -2.87 14.00
CA TYR A 141 -7.71 -4.30 13.77
C TYR A 141 -8.08 -4.72 12.34
N LEU A 142 -8.88 -3.93 11.62
CA LEU A 142 -9.37 -4.26 10.27
C LEU A 142 -8.91 -3.23 9.23
N SER A 143 -7.73 -2.66 9.45
CA SER A 143 -7.20 -1.50 8.72
C SER A 143 -6.66 -1.80 7.31
N ASN A 144 -6.40 -3.06 6.98
CA ASN A 144 -5.89 -3.45 5.66
C ASN A 144 -6.32 -4.89 5.32
N PRO A 145 -6.11 -5.36 4.07
CA PRO A 145 -6.57 -6.68 3.60
C PRO A 145 -6.00 -7.86 4.39
N ILE A 146 -4.75 -7.77 4.83
CA ILE A 146 -4.10 -8.84 5.61
C ILE A 146 -4.78 -8.96 6.97
N ALA A 147 -5.01 -7.82 7.63
CA ALA A 147 -5.68 -7.77 8.92
C ALA A 147 -7.14 -8.22 8.83
N ARG A 148 -7.85 -7.83 7.76
CA ARG A 148 -9.24 -8.26 7.50
C ARG A 148 -9.38 -9.74 7.19
N ALA A 149 -8.38 -10.36 6.59
CA ALA A 149 -8.33 -11.80 6.36
C ALA A 149 -7.91 -12.61 7.60
N SER A 150 -7.52 -11.95 8.70
CA SER A 150 -7.06 -12.61 9.92
C SER A 150 -8.20 -12.88 10.89
N ALA A 151 -8.41 -14.17 11.22
CA ALA A 151 -9.38 -14.58 12.25
C ALA A 151 -9.08 -13.95 13.62
N THR A 152 -7.81 -13.86 14.00
CA THR A 152 -7.41 -13.23 15.28
C THR A 152 -7.77 -11.75 15.31
N MET A 153 -7.57 -11.03 14.21
CA MET A 153 -7.94 -9.60 14.17
C MET A 153 -9.46 -9.41 14.19
N ALA A 154 -10.23 -10.32 13.58
CA ALA A 154 -11.68 -10.32 13.67
C ALA A 154 -12.17 -10.54 15.11
N GLU A 155 -11.55 -11.45 15.86
CA GLU A 155 -11.85 -11.65 17.29
C GLU A 155 -11.53 -10.40 18.13
N LEU A 156 -10.37 -9.76 17.90
CA LEU A 156 -9.99 -8.53 18.61
C LEU A 156 -10.94 -7.37 18.30
N SER A 157 -11.38 -7.23 17.04
CA SER A 157 -12.39 -6.27 16.63
C SER A 157 -13.71 -6.50 17.38
N ALA A 158 -14.16 -7.76 17.48
CA ALA A 158 -15.41 -8.11 18.15
C ALA A 158 -15.38 -7.83 19.67
N LEU A 159 -14.22 -7.97 20.31
CA LEU A 159 -14.02 -7.67 21.74
C LEU A 159 -13.84 -6.17 22.04
N ARG A 160 -13.65 -5.35 21.01
CA ARG A 160 -13.40 -3.92 21.18
C ARG A 160 -14.65 -3.21 21.70
N VAL A 161 -14.54 -2.64 22.90
CA VAL A 161 -15.54 -1.71 23.42
C VAL A 161 -15.57 -0.46 22.52
N GLN A 162 -16.73 -0.19 21.93
CA GLN A 162 -16.94 1.00 21.09
C GLN A 162 -16.67 2.27 21.92
N PRO A 163 -15.97 3.29 21.39
CA PRO A 163 -15.70 4.53 22.12
C PRO A 163 -16.96 5.21 22.69
N ALA A 164 -18.11 5.04 22.04
CA ALA A 164 -19.39 5.56 22.52
C ALA A 164 -19.85 4.95 23.85
N ALA A 165 -19.45 3.71 24.17
CA ALA A 165 -19.78 3.05 25.43
C ALA A 165 -18.89 3.53 26.60
N LEU A 166 -17.67 4.00 26.31
CA LEU A 166 -16.73 4.54 27.30
C LEU A 166 -17.04 5.99 27.71
N ALA A 167 -17.76 6.75 26.87
CA ALA A 167 -18.18 8.11 27.17
C ALA A 167 -19.50 8.19 27.98
N ALA A 168 -20.14 7.05 28.23
CA ALA A 168 -21.39 6.91 28.97
C ALA A 168 -21.20 6.39 30.41
N GLU A 169 -19.95 6.26 30.86
CA GLU A 169 -19.52 5.91 32.23
C GLU A 169 -18.74 7.09 32.84
#